data_AF-A0AAV5LRQ9-F1
#
_entry.id   AF-A0AAV5LRQ9-F1
#
_cell.length_a   1.000
_cell.length_b   1.000
_cell.length_c   1.000
_cell.angle_alpha   90.00
_cell.angle_beta   90.00
_cell.angle_gamma   90.00
#
_symmetry.space_group_name_H-M   'P 1'
#
loop_
_entity.id
_entity.type
_entity.pdbx_description
1 polymer ?
#
loop_
_entity_poly.entity_id
_entity_poly.type
_entity_poly.pdbx_seq_one_letter_code
_entity_poly.pdbx_strand_id
1 'polypeptide(L)'
;MSLDMVDNYLDVQEIDFQDPEDESYPGILYIIEVDARFTYFPNDEDDDVMAAMERVEAETFEVKAEDLTKTLLRTMFLSMAMPVDDHMMEKVLACANRMAQSDPYRNRKVRRMKVKLDIFVNDPSSSVTEVEAAGVKLLSG
;
A
#
# COMPACT_ATOMS: atom_id res chain seq x y z
N MET A 1 -2.19 6.54 -15.88
CA MET A 1 -3.38 5.68 -15.85
C MET A 1 -3.86 5.67 -14.40
N SER A 2 -5.11 6.07 -14.16
CA SER A 2 -5.74 5.96 -12.84
C SER A 2 -6.43 4.61 -12.76
N LEU A 3 -6.16 3.83 -11.73
CA LEU A 3 -6.85 2.56 -11.48
C LEU A 3 -8.13 2.87 -10.71
N ASP A 4 -9.26 2.30 -11.13
CA ASP A 4 -10.52 2.42 -10.40
C ASP A 4 -10.52 1.39 -9.27
N MET A 5 -10.22 1.87 -8.07
CA MET A 5 -10.15 1.05 -6.85
C MET A 5 -11.52 0.95 -6.19
N VAL A 6 -11.88 -0.28 -5.81
CA VAL A 6 -13.21 -0.59 -5.27
C VAL A 6 -13.18 -0.70 -3.76
N ASP A 7 -12.12 -1.30 -3.20
CA ASP A 7 -11.95 -1.46 -1.76
C ASP A 7 -10.47 -1.68 -1.39
N ASN A 8 -10.10 -1.29 -0.17
CA ASN A 8 -8.78 -1.46 0.41
C ASN A 8 -8.89 -1.99 1.83
N TYR A 9 -8.49 -3.24 2.06
CA TYR A 9 -8.37 -3.79 3.41
C TYR A 9 -6.98 -3.50 3.97
N LEU A 10 -6.91 -2.84 5.13
CA LEU A 10 -5.66 -2.55 5.82
C LEU A 10 -5.67 -3.12 7.24
N ASP A 11 -4.65 -3.95 7.50
CA ASP A 11 -4.33 -4.50 8.80
C ASP A 11 -2.90 -4.10 9.23
N VAL A 12 -2.74 -3.70 10.49
CA VAL A 12 -1.45 -3.27 11.05
C VAL A 12 -1.25 -3.95 12.39
N GLN A 13 -0.22 -4.79 12.46
CA GLN A 13 0.08 -5.64 13.61
C GLN A 13 1.44 -5.30 14.22
N GLU A 14 1.52 -5.32 15.55
CA GLU A 14 2.76 -5.22 16.30
C GLU A 14 3.47 -6.59 16.26
N ILE A 15 4.77 -6.62 15.97
CA ILE A 15 5.53 -7.88 15.98
C ILE A 15 6.31 -7.96 17.28
N ASP A 16 5.94 -8.94 18.12
CA ASP A 16 6.67 -9.25 19.34
C ASP A 16 7.88 -10.15 19.04
N PHE A 17 8.86 -9.58 18.35
CA PHE A 17 10.14 -10.22 18.06
C PHE A 17 11.29 -9.25 18.33
N GLN A 18 12.34 -9.76 18.97
CA GLN A 18 13.55 -9.02 19.28
C GLN A 18 14.77 -9.82 18.83
N ASP A 19 15.60 -9.18 18.01
CA ASP A 19 16.89 -9.70 17.58
C ASP A 19 17.98 -9.27 18.59
N PRO A 20 18.95 -10.14 18.96
CA PRO A 20 20.08 -9.75 19.79
C PRO A 20 20.81 -8.47 19.33
N GLU A 21 20.85 -8.20 18.03
CA GLU A 21 21.53 -7.01 17.47
C GLU A 21 20.75 -5.71 17.71
N ASP A 22 19.46 -5.78 18.04
CA ASP A 22 18.60 -4.61 18.22
C ASP A 22 19.10 -3.64 19.29
N GLU A 23 19.70 -4.15 20.36
CA GLU A 23 20.20 -3.34 21.49
C GLU A 23 21.37 -2.43 21.11
N SER A 24 22.03 -2.69 19.96
CA SER A 24 23.15 -1.89 19.47
C SER A 24 22.72 -0.58 18.78
N TYR A 25 21.44 -0.41 18.47
CA TYR A 25 20.95 0.77 17.76
C TYR A 25 21.02 2.05 18.62
N PRO A 26 21.53 3.16 18.07
CA PRO A 26 21.76 4.40 18.83
C PRO A 26 20.48 5.15 19.22
N GLY A 27 19.31 4.73 18.71
CA GLY A 27 18.02 5.37 18.94
C GLY A 27 16.86 4.39 18.78
N ILE A 28 15.62 4.92 18.75
CA ILE A 28 14.44 4.11 18.45
C ILE A 28 14.28 4.00 16.94
N LEU A 29 14.30 2.78 16.42
CA LEU A 29 14.05 2.43 15.04
C LEU A 29 12.74 1.67 14.91
N TYR A 30 11.92 2.05 13.94
CA TYR A 30 10.78 1.26 13.49
C TYR A 30 11.17 0.48 12.24
N ILE A 31 10.93 -0.82 12.26
CA ILE A 31 10.98 -1.67 11.09
C ILE A 31 9.53 -1.93 10.67
N ILE A 32 9.18 -1.48 9.48
CA ILE A 32 7.83 -1.57 8.93
C ILE A 32 7.89 -2.55 7.76
N GLU A 33 7.36 -3.76 7.98
CA GLU A 33 7.21 -4.79 6.96
C GLU A 33 5.87 -4.59 6.26
N VAL A 34 5.89 -4.30 4.97
CA VAL A 34 4.68 -4.06 4.17
C VAL A 34 4.48 -5.21 3.20
N ASP A 35 3.35 -5.92 3.32
CA ASP A 35 2.89 -6.92 2.37
C ASP A 35 1.63 -6.39 1.67
N ALA A 36 1.72 -6.15 0.36
CA ALA A 36 0.62 -5.66 -0.47
C ALA A 36 0.19 -6.73 -1.47
N ARG A 37 -1.11 -7.03 -1.51
CA ARG A 37 -1.74 -7.93 -2.47
C ARG A 37 -2.69 -7.14 -3.35
N PHE A 38 -2.43 -7.15 -4.64
CA PHE A 38 -3.28 -6.53 -5.64
C PHE A 38 -4.08 -7.62 -6.35
N THR A 39 -5.40 -7.50 -6.30
CA THR A 39 -6.34 -8.39 -6.99
C THR A 39 -7.02 -7.58 -8.10
N TYR A 40 -6.82 -8.00 -9.34
CA TYR A 40 -7.38 -7.34 -10.52
C TYR A 40 -8.59 -8.12 -11.01
N PHE A 41 -9.75 -7.47 -11.03
CA PHE A 41 -10.99 -7.99 -11.60
C PHE A 41 -11.15 -7.48 -13.03
N PRO A 42 -11.25 -8.38 -14.03
CA PRO A 42 -11.59 -7.97 -15.37
C PRO A 42 -13.06 -7.56 -15.47
N ASN A 43 -13.35 -6.61 -16.35
CA ASN A 43 -14.67 -6.00 -16.52
C ASN A 43 -15.55 -6.68 -17.59
N ASP A 44 -15.13 -7.82 -18.14
CA ASP A 44 -15.87 -8.45 -19.25
C ASP A 44 -17.07 -9.26 -18.76
N GLU A 45 -18.25 -8.94 -19.30
CA GLU A 45 -19.53 -9.64 -19.11
C GLU A 45 -19.63 -10.98 -19.85
N ASP A 46 -18.57 -11.40 -20.56
CA ASP A 46 -18.56 -12.67 -21.31
C ASP A 46 -18.18 -13.86 -20.40
N ASP A 47 -19.09 -14.83 -20.39
CA ASP A 47 -19.35 -15.89 -19.41
C ASP A 47 -18.29 -17.02 -19.34
N ASP A 48 -17.00 -16.71 -19.50
CA ASP A 48 -15.90 -17.68 -19.41
C ASP A 48 -14.93 -17.30 -18.28
N VAL A 49 -15.24 -17.77 -17.05
CA VAL A 49 -14.43 -17.77 -15.81
C VAL A 49 -13.09 -17.04 -15.93
N MET A 50 -13.13 -15.72 -15.91
CA MET A 50 -11.92 -14.91 -15.90
C MET A 50 -11.27 -15.00 -14.52
N ALA A 51 -10.13 -15.69 -14.44
CA ALA A 51 -9.37 -15.80 -13.20
C ALA A 51 -8.83 -14.42 -12.80
N ALA A 52 -9.12 -13.98 -11.57
CA ALA A 52 -8.54 -12.77 -11.02
C ALA A 52 -7.01 -12.87 -11.06
N MET A 53 -6.35 -11.83 -11.60
CA MET A 53 -4.90 -11.75 -11.55
C MET A 53 -4.48 -11.25 -10.17
N GLU A 54 -3.46 -11.89 -9.59
CA GLU A 54 -2.91 -11.48 -8.31
C GLU A 54 -1.45 -11.07 -8.47
N ARG A 55 -1.09 -9.94 -7.86
CA ARG A 55 0.29 -9.48 -7.70
C ARG A 55 0.56 -9.25 -6.22
N VAL A 56 1.67 -9.80 -5.72
CA VAL A 56 2.11 -9.57 -4.34
C VAL A 56 3.40 -8.77 -4.36
N GLU A 57 3.45 -7.72 -3.56
CA GLU A 57 4.63 -6.90 -3.32
C GLU A 57 4.94 -6.91 -1.84
N ALA A 58 6.22 -7.02 -1.50
CA ALA A 58 6.69 -6.95 -0.13
C ALA A 58 7.89 -6.02 -0.05
N GLU A 59 7.88 -5.10 0.90
CA GLU A 59 8.98 -4.17 1.16
C GLU A 59 9.15 -3.92 2.65
N THR A 60 10.41 -3.75 3.08
CA THR A 60 10.74 -3.46 4.47
C THR A 60 11.37 -2.08 4.55
N PHE A 61 10.84 -1.25 5.44
CA PHE A 61 11.33 0.10 5.67
C PHE A 61 11.87 0.27 7.08
N GLU A 62 13.06 0.85 7.16
CA GLU A 62 13.69 1.25 8.42
C GLU A 62 13.50 2.75 8.62
N VAL A 63 12.78 3.13 9.68
CA VAL A 63 12.39 4.51 9.95
C VAL A 63 12.76 4.87 11.36
N LYS A 64 13.59 5.90 11.54
CA LYS A 64 13.87 6.45 12.87
C LYS A 64 12.59 7.04 13.46
N ALA A 65 12.42 6.93 14.78
CA ALA A 65 11.22 7.43 15.45
C ALA A 65 10.94 8.93 15.20
N GLU A 66 11.99 9.74 15.04
CA GLU A 66 11.88 11.19 14.76
C GLU A 66 11.41 11.50 13.32
N ASP A 67 11.64 10.58 12.40
CA ASP A 67 11.30 10.74 10.97
C ASP A 67 9.93 10.12 10.63
N LEU A 68 9.36 9.32 11.54
CA LEU A 68 8.08 8.64 11.34
C LEU A 68 6.91 9.63 11.31
N THR A 69 6.58 10.09 10.10
CA THR A 69 5.54 11.09 9.84
C THR A 69 4.53 10.57 8.81
N LYS A 70 3.33 11.17 8.80
CA LYS A 70 2.30 10.90 7.78
C LYS A 70 2.84 11.11 6.36
N THR A 71 3.68 12.12 6.15
CA THR A 71 4.30 12.42 4.84
C THR A 71 5.29 11.34 4.40
N LEU A 72 6.11 10.83 5.32
CA LEU A 72 7.04 9.76 5.02
C LEU A 72 6.30 8.47 4.66
N LEU A 73 5.30 8.08 5.48
CA LEU A 73 4.47 6.89 5.22
C LEU A 73 3.76 6.97 3.87
N ARG A 74 3.25 8.15 3.52
CA ARG A 74 2.68 8.39 2.19
C ARG A 74 3.70 8.17 1.07
N THR A 75 4.92 8.66 1.24
CA THR A 75 6.00 8.44 0.26
C THR A 75 6.35 6.97 0.10
N MET A 76 6.43 6.22 1.21
CA MET A 76 6.69 4.78 1.22
C MET A 76 5.59 3.98 0.49
N PHE A 77 4.32 4.32 0.73
CA PHE A 77 3.22 3.64 0.05
C PHE A 77 3.17 3.98 -1.45
N LEU A 78 3.49 5.22 -1.83
CA LEU A 78 3.60 5.60 -3.24
C LEU A 78 4.75 4.90 -3.98
N SER A 79 5.87 4.60 -3.32
CA SER A 79 6.99 3.89 -3.97
C SER A 79 6.62 2.45 -4.34
N MET A 80 5.68 1.85 -3.61
CA MET A 80 5.08 0.53 -3.89
C MET A 80 3.85 0.62 -4.80
N ALA A 81 3.62 1.76 -5.47
CA ALA A 81 2.45 2.00 -6.31
C ALA A 81 1.09 1.72 -5.60
N MET A 82 1.06 1.82 -4.27
CA MET A 82 -0.15 1.58 -3.48
C MET A 82 -1.04 2.82 -3.42
N PRO A 83 -2.36 2.64 -3.28
CA PRO A 83 -3.22 3.74 -2.90
C PRO A 83 -2.81 4.34 -1.57
N VAL A 84 -3.02 5.64 -1.46
CA VAL A 84 -2.78 6.35 -0.20
C VAL A 84 -4.05 7.03 0.24
N ASP A 85 -4.63 6.52 1.32
CA ASP A 85 -5.65 7.17 2.12
C ASP A 85 -5.05 7.63 3.45
N ASP A 86 -5.46 8.81 3.91
CA ASP A 86 -5.08 9.37 5.20
C ASP A 86 -5.34 8.42 6.38
N HIS A 87 -6.42 7.64 6.33
CA HIS A 87 -6.74 6.62 7.32
C HIS A 87 -5.65 5.55 7.45
N MET A 88 -4.95 5.24 6.35
CA MET A 88 -3.93 4.20 6.33
C MET A 88 -2.71 4.60 7.15
N MET A 89 -2.23 5.83 6.94
CA MET A 89 -1.13 6.40 7.72
C MET A 89 -1.51 6.55 9.19
N GLU A 90 -2.77 6.93 9.48
CA GLU A 90 -3.26 7.02 10.86
C GLU A 90 -3.21 5.68 11.60
N LYS A 91 -3.57 4.58 10.94
CA LYS A 91 -3.46 3.23 11.52
C LYS A 91 -2.02 2.84 11.85
N VAL A 92 -1.07 3.13 10.95
CA VAL A 92 0.36 2.86 11.16
C VAL A 92 0.91 3.71 12.31
N LEU A 93 0.59 5.01 12.33
CA LEU A 93 1.01 5.91 13.41
C LEU A 93 0.38 5.53 14.76
N ALA A 94 -0.88 5.10 14.76
CA ALA A 94 -1.54 4.60 15.96
C ALA A 94 -0.86 3.34 16.49
N CYS A 95 -0.42 2.43 15.61
CA CYS A 95 0.37 1.27 15.97
C CYS A 95 1.70 1.67 16.61
N ALA A 96 2.47 2.54 15.95
CA ALA A 96 3.73 3.06 16.49
C ALA A 96 3.55 3.71 17.87
N ASN A 97 2.48 4.49 18.04
CA ASN A 97 2.16 5.14 19.31
C ASN A 97 1.79 4.13 20.41
N ARG A 98 1.01 3.07 20.09
CA ARG A 98 0.74 1.98 21.02
C ARG A 98 2.03 1.30 21.45
N MET A 99 2.89 0.90 20.51
CA MET A 99 4.20 0.32 20.84
C MET A 99 5.06 1.25 21.70
N ALA A 100 4.96 2.57 21.51
CA ALA A 100 5.69 3.52 22.35
C ALA A 100 5.21 3.58 23.79
N GLN A 101 3.94 3.27 24.04
CA GLN A 101 3.29 3.33 25.36
C GLN A 101 3.21 1.96 26.05
N SER A 102 3.25 0.88 25.28
CA SER A 102 3.11 -0.50 25.77
C SER A 102 4.38 -1.02 26.43
N ASP A 103 4.24 -1.57 27.64
CA ASP A 103 5.35 -2.11 28.44
C ASP A 103 6.25 -3.13 27.70
N PRO A 104 5.72 -4.07 26.87
CA PRO A 104 6.55 -5.03 26.14
C PRO A 104 7.60 -4.41 25.21
N TYR A 105 7.35 -3.19 24.71
CA TYR A 105 8.17 -2.53 23.68
C TYR A 105 8.85 -1.26 24.16
N ARG A 106 8.51 -0.79 25.37
CA ARG A 106 8.96 0.50 25.91
C ARG A 106 10.48 0.62 25.99
N ASN A 107 11.16 -0.47 26.30
CA ASN A 107 12.62 -0.51 26.42
C ASN A 107 13.33 -0.97 25.14
N ARG A 108 12.60 -1.40 24.11
CA ARG A 108 13.19 -1.90 22.87
C ARG A 108 13.68 -0.73 22.02
N LYS A 109 14.91 -0.87 21.51
CA LYS A 109 15.49 0.04 20.52
C LYS A 109 14.88 -0.15 19.14
N VAL A 110 14.55 -1.38 18.78
CA VAL A 110 13.92 -1.71 17.51
C VAL A 110 12.48 -2.17 17.76
N ARG A 111 11.54 -1.61 17.01
CA ARG A 111 10.11 -1.90 17.06
C ARG A 111 9.64 -2.35 15.69
N ARG A 112 9.24 -3.61 15.58
CA ARG A 112 8.77 -4.21 14.33
C ARG A 112 7.26 -4.17 14.22
N MET A 113 6.75 -3.81 13.06
CA MET A 113 5.32 -3.88 12.74
C MET A 113 5.12 -4.45 11.35
N LYS A 114 4.00 -5.17 11.18
CA LYS A 114 3.57 -5.72 9.90
C LYS A 114 2.34 -4.96 9.41
N VAL A 115 2.40 -4.51 8.17
CA VAL A 115 1.32 -3.83 7.46
C VAL A 115 0.89 -4.74 6.32
N LYS A 116 -0.38 -5.16 6.33
CA LYS A 116 -0.96 -5.96 5.25
C LYS A 116 -2.01 -5.14 4.53
N LEU A 117 -1.90 -5.10 3.21
CA LEU A 117 -2.86 -4.45 2.34
C LEU A 117 -3.41 -5.44 1.32
N ASP A 118 -4.73 -5.53 1.23
CA ASP A 118 -5.40 -6.15 0.09
C ASP A 118 -6.09 -5.04 -0.70
N ILE A 119 -5.71 -4.89 -1.96
CA ILE A 119 -6.11 -3.83 -2.88
C ILE A 119 -6.89 -4.46 -4.02
N PHE A 120 -8.16 -4.08 -4.16
CA PHE A 120 -9.03 -4.58 -5.20
C PHE A 120 -9.18 -3.54 -6.32
N VAL A 121 -8.74 -3.93 -7.51
CA VAL A 121 -8.67 -3.07 -8.69
C VAL A 121 -9.63 -3.58 -9.75
N ASN A 122 -10.54 -2.72 -10.21
CA ASN A 122 -11.25 -2.97 -11.46
C ASN A 122 -10.35 -2.53 -12.61
N ASP A 123 -10.10 -3.39 -13.59
CA ASP A 123 -9.29 -3.02 -14.76
C ASP A 123 -10.01 -1.96 -15.62
N PRO A 124 -9.50 -0.72 -15.75
CA PRO A 124 -10.14 0.33 -16.54
C PRO A 124 -9.98 0.16 -18.07
N SER A 125 -9.64 -1.04 -18.55
CA SER A 125 -9.45 -1.35 -19.97
C SER A 125 -10.70 -1.10 -20.86
N SER A 126 -11.85 -0.74 -20.29
CA SER A 126 -13.05 -0.31 -21.01
C SER A 126 -13.13 1.19 -21.36
N SER A 127 -12.12 2.01 -21.05
CA SER A 127 -12.08 3.42 -21.49
C SER A 127 -11.40 3.65 -22.85
N VAL A 128 -11.42 2.66 -23.76
CA VAL A 128 -11.26 2.94 -25.19
C VAL A 128 -12.56 3.57 -25.67
N THR A 129 -12.62 4.89 -25.58
CA THR A 129 -13.62 5.67 -26.30
C THR A 129 -13.49 5.33 -27.78
N GLU A 130 -14.55 4.77 -28.36
CA GLU A 130 -14.78 4.80 -29.80
C GLU A 130 -14.54 6.23 -30.28
N VAL A 131 -13.39 6.49 -30.89
CA VAL A 131 -13.24 7.70 -31.70
C VAL A 131 -14.00 7.39 -32.97
N GLU A 132 -15.25 7.84 -33.02
CA GLU A 132 -16.06 7.95 -34.22
C GLU A 132 -15.16 8.37 -35.40
N ALA A 133 -15.01 7.47 -36.38
CA ALA A 133 -14.50 7.84 -37.69
C ALA A 133 -15.59 8.62 -38.45
N ALA A 134 -15.95 9.79 -37.94
CA ALA A 134 -16.81 10.76 -38.61
C ALA A 134 -15.99 12.00 -38.96
N GLY A 135 -15.60 12.10 -40.24
CA GLY A 135 -15.35 13.38 -40.88
C GLY A 135 -13.90 13.76 -41.17
N VAL A 136 -13.36 13.27 -42.30
CA VAL A 136 -12.53 14.14 -43.15
C VAL A 136 -13.32 14.47 -44.40
N LYS A 137 -13.90 15.67 -44.35
CA LYS A 137 -14.48 16.40 -45.48
C LYS A 137 -13.29 16.92 -46.30
N LEU A 138 -13.11 16.46 -47.53
CA LEU A 138 -12.29 17.18 -48.51
C LEU A 138 -13.16 17.67 -49.67
N LEU A 139 -12.95 18.95 -49.92
CA LEU A 139 -13.77 19.87 -50.68
C LEU A 139 -13.72 19.56 -52.17
N SER A 140 -14.86 19.83 -52.82
CA SER A 140 -14.98 20.13 -54.24
C SER A 140 -13.89 21.08 -54.73
N GLY A 141 -13.24 20.67 -55.83
CA GLY A 141 -12.42 21.48 -56.73
C GLY A 141 -12.23 20.74 -58.04
#